data_AF-A0A382DEP6-F1
#
_entry.id   AF-A0A382DEP6-F1
#
_cell.length_a   1.000
_cell.length_b   1.000
_cell.length_c   1.000
_cell.angle_alpha   90.00
_cell.angle_beta   90.00
_cell.angle_gamma   90.00
#
_symmetry.space_group_name_H-M   'P 1'
#
loop_
_entity.id
_entity.type
_entity.pdbx_description
1 polymer ?
#
loop_
_entity_poly.entity_id
_entity_poly.type
_entity_poly.pdbx_seq_one_letter_code
_entity_poly.pdbx_strand_id
1 'polypeptide(L)'
;MQVRIVGVLRMDVPVMGPFEMTFDKITAPGFFRLDEKVDAKRTYASWFIDSETGEIMIEGTDHILKYDKEDKEYWLESPENYFKEPDTSSEGKKSFSFSFGSDEEDEDSPPKIERTGGDAVEVLHGFRTKKWITTVTSSDGELVLEEWFVDKLPLLDLSESLERDIKIKFNPSREAVETDQFEFSSNLLIAELDSLTTLKPLEGHSVKTNFFMYENDDLKFSAGYEILELYTVPFDASSFTIPEEYSRVNKD
;
A
#
# COMPACT_ATOMS: atom_id res chain seq x y z
N MET A 1 1.90 -23.32 -7.31
CA MET A 1 2.82 -22.17 -7.43
C MET A 1 2.30 -21.08 -6.52
N GLN A 2 3.17 -20.28 -5.95
CA GLN A 2 2.81 -19.05 -5.22
C GLN A 2 3.63 -17.89 -5.77
N VAL A 3 3.07 -16.68 -5.75
CA VAL A 3 3.74 -15.43 -6.08
C VAL A 3 4.22 -14.79 -4.78
N ARG A 4 5.45 -14.27 -4.78
CA ARG A 4 6.00 -13.51 -3.66
C ARG A 4 6.33 -12.10 -4.09
N ILE A 5 5.94 -11.13 -3.28
CA ILE A 5 6.20 -9.70 -3.46
C ILE A 5 6.86 -9.18 -2.20
N VAL A 6 8.06 -8.63 -2.35
CA VAL A 6 8.74 -7.92 -1.26
C VAL A 6 8.82 -6.46 -1.63
N GLY A 7 8.41 -5.59 -0.73
CA GLY A 7 8.45 -4.16 -0.96
C GLY A 7 8.63 -3.36 0.30
N VAL A 8 8.72 -2.05 0.10
CA VAL A 8 8.97 -1.10 1.16
C VAL A 8 8.16 0.16 0.93
N LEU A 9 7.58 0.67 2.02
CA LEU A 9 6.96 1.96 2.14
C LEU A 9 7.82 2.82 3.07
N ARG A 10 8.14 4.03 2.65
CA ARG A 10 8.88 5.01 3.44
C ARG A 10 8.01 6.23 3.61
N MET A 11 7.89 6.74 4.81
CA MET A 11 7.09 7.93 5.06
C MET A 11 7.85 8.85 6.00
N ASP A 12 7.79 10.15 5.73
CA ASP A 12 8.24 11.19 6.65
C ASP A 12 7.06 12.09 6.98
N VAL A 13 6.53 11.89 8.20
CA VAL A 13 5.34 12.57 8.69
C VAL A 13 5.75 13.61 9.72
N PRO A 14 5.17 14.82 9.70
CA PRO A 14 5.35 15.79 10.77
C PRO A 14 5.15 15.16 12.15
N VAL A 15 5.94 15.58 13.14
CA VAL A 15 5.93 15.06 14.53
C VAL A 15 6.47 13.63 14.69
N MET A 16 6.09 12.64 13.88
CA MET A 16 6.62 11.27 14.00
C MET A 16 8.00 11.10 13.36
N GLY A 17 8.29 11.89 12.33
CA GLY A 17 9.51 11.77 11.54
C GLY A 17 9.50 10.55 10.62
N PRO A 18 10.67 10.21 10.07
CA PRO A 18 10.77 9.16 9.08
C PRO A 18 10.61 7.77 9.69
N PHE A 19 9.74 6.96 9.10
CA PHE A 19 9.63 5.53 9.35
C PHE A 19 9.65 4.74 8.04
N GLU A 20 10.04 3.49 8.15
CA GLU A 20 10.05 2.53 7.05
C GLU A 20 9.12 1.37 7.43
N MET A 21 8.34 0.91 6.47
CA MET A 21 7.51 -0.27 6.58
C MET A 21 7.91 -1.21 5.46
N THR A 22 8.41 -2.39 5.81
CA THR A 22 8.69 -3.46 4.86
C THR A 22 7.55 -4.46 4.86
N PHE A 23 7.21 -4.99 3.69
CA PHE A 23 6.19 -6.01 3.57
C PHE A 23 6.67 -7.19 2.71
N ASP A 24 6.22 -8.38 3.08
CA ASP A 24 6.42 -9.62 2.35
C ASP A 24 5.07 -10.30 2.14
N LYS A 25 4.57 -10.23 0.92
CA LYS A 25 3.28 -10.77 0.52
C LYS A 25 3.46 -12.05 -0.27
N ILE A 26 2.75 -13.10 0.14
CA ILE A 26 2.72 -14.39 -0.54
C ILE A 26 1.28 -14.73 -0.90
N THR A 27 1.02 -14.98 -2.18
CA THR A 27 -0.30 -15.36 -2.68
C THR A 27 -0.25 -16.66 -3.46
N ALA A 28 -1.24 -17.52 -3.24
CA ALA A 28 -1.46 -18.75 -3.99
C ALA A 28 -2.97 -19.02 -4.11
N PRO A 29 -3.40 -19.93 -5.01
CA PRO A 29 -4.81 -20.30 -5.09
C PRO A 29 -5.37 -20.78 -3.75
N GLY A 30 -6.26 -19.98 -3.14
CA GLY A 30 -6.87 -20.27 -1.84
C GLY A 30 -5.99 -19.97 -0.62
N PHE A 31 -4.84 -19.30 -0.80
CA PHE A 31 -3.94 -18.92 0.30
C PHE A 31 -3.41 -17.50 0.13
N PHE A 32 -3.36 -16.78 1.25
CA PHE A 32 -2.77 -15.46 1.32
C PHE A 32 -1.99 -15.32 2.63
N ARG A 33 -0.83 -14.69 2.55
CA ARG A 33 -0.03 -14.27 3.70
C ARG A 33 0.54 -12.89 3.44
N LEU A 34 0.51 -12.05 4.46
CA LEU A 34 1.17 -10.76 4.47
C LEU A 34 1.94 -10.64 5.78
N ASP A 35 3.23 -10.39 5.68
CA ASP A 35 4.07 -10.02 6.82
C ASP A 35 4.45 -8.56 6.67
N GLU A 36 4.34 -7.80 7.76
CA GLU A 36 4.66 -6.38 7.79
C GLU A 36 5.62 -6.10 8.95
N LYS A 37 6.60 -5.24 8.69
CA LYS A 37 7.50 -4.74 9.72
C LYS A 37 7.62 -3.23 9.60
N VAL A 38 7.32 -2.52 10.68
CA VAL A 38 7.45 -1.07 10.77
C VAL A 38 8.64 -0.74 11.67
N ASP A 39 9.52 0.14 11.20
CA ASP A 39 10.69 0.63 11.91
C ASP A 39 10.74 2.16 11.87
N ALA A 40 10.64 2.81 13.03
CA ALA A 40 10.81 4.24 13.17
C ALA A 40 12.29 4.63 13.30
N LYS A 41 12.71 5.69 12.60
CA LYS A 41 14.08 6.22 12.81
C LYS A 41 14.22 7.01 14.11
N ARG A 42 13.12 7.54 14.65
CA ARG A 42 13.14 8.33 15.89
C ARG A 42 12.87 7.42 17.09
N THR A 43 13.77 7.44 18.07
CA THR A 43 13.71 6.56 19.26
C THR A 43 12.45 6.71 20.11
N TYR A 44 11.80 7.88 20.13
CA TYR A 44 10.53 8.01 20.84
C TYR A 44 9.36 7.45 20.03
N ALA A 45 9.43 7.53 18.69
CA ALA A 45 8.39 7.01 17.81
C ALA A 45 8.42 5.48 17.78
N SER A 46 9.62 4.88 17.85
CA SER A 46 9.78 3.41 17.87
C SER A 46 8.95 2.74 18.95
N TRP A 47 8.82 3.34 20.14
CA TRP A 47 8.00 2.78 21.22
C TRP A 47 6.50 2.71 20.92
N PHE A 48 6.03 3.43 19.91
CA PHE A 48 4.62 3.52 19.57
C PHE A 48 4.27 2.85 18.24
N ILE A 49 5.21 2.81 17.28
CA ILE A 49 4.91 2.36 15.92
C ILE A 49 5.73 1.16 15.46
N ASP A 50 6.83 0.82 16.12
CA ASP A 50 7.58 -0.38 15.75
C ASP A 50 6.72 -1.60 16.01
N SER A 51 6.65 -2.47 15.01
CA SER A 51 5.83 -3.68 15.06
C SER A 51 6.30 -4.64 13.99
N GLU A 52 6.22 -5.93 14.28
CA GLU A 52 6.41 -6.99 13.28
C GLU A 52 5.22 -7.95 13.36
N THR A 53 4.27 -7.76 12.46
CA THR A 53 2.99 -8.48 12.45
C THR A 53 2.82 -9.26 11.16
N GLY A 54 1.83 -10.14 11.16
CA GLY A 54 1.37 -10.72 9.91
C GLY A 54 -0.02 -11.28 9.99
N GLU A 55 -0.52 -11.66 8.82
CA GLU A 55 -1.81 -12.29 8.66
C GLU A 55 -1.77 -13.40 7.63
N ILE A 56 -2.62 -14.40 7.86
CA ILE A 56 -2.78 -15.57 6.99
C ILE A 56 -4.27 -15.80 6.77
N MET A 57 -4.66 -15.93 5.50
CA MET A 57 -5.99 -16.38 5.10
C MET A 57 -5.85 -17.70 4.34
N ILE A 58 -6.72 -18.65 4.68
CA ILE A 58 -6.79 -19.96 4.03
C ILE A 58 -8.23 -20.23 3.64
N GLU A 59 -8.47 -20.51 2.38
CA GLU A 59 -9.81 -20.85 1.90
C GLU A 59 -10.40 -22.06 2.66
N GLY A 60 -11.64 -21.90 3.11
CA GLY A 60 -12.36 -22.92 3.86
C GLY A 60 -12.20 -22.83 5.38
N THR A 61 -11.37 -21.91 5.89
CA THR A 61 -11.38 -21.53 7.31
C THR A 61 -12.44 -20.47 7.56
N ASP A 62 -12.90 -20.40 8.81
CA ASP A 62 -13.92 -19.46 9.28
C ASP A 62 -13.31 -18.20 9.93
N HIS A 63 -11.99 -18.16 10.08
CA HIS A 63 -11.25 -17.04 10.68
C HIS A 63 -10.01 -16.70 9.85
N ILE A 64 -9.60 -15.44 9.98
CA ILE A 64 -8.32 -14.91 9.52
C ILE A 64 -7.35 -15.03 10.69
N LEU A 65 -6.21 -15.65 10.46
CA LEU A 65 -5.18 -15.76 11.48
C LEU A 65 -4.34 -14.49 11.46
N LYS A 66 -4.20 -13.84 12.62
CA LYS A 66 -3.27 -12.72 12.83
C LYS A 66 -2.23 -13.08 13.86
N TYR A 67 -1.04 -12.51 13.74
CA TYR A 67 0.06 -12.80 14.65
C TYR A 67 1.01 -11.64 14.81
N ASP A 68 1.71 -11.67 15.94
CA ASP A 68 2.78 -10.76 16.31
C ASP A 68 4.08 -11.57 16.48
N LYS A 69 5.12 -11.21 15.75
CA LYS A 69 6.40 -11.93 15.76
C LYS A 69 7.30 -11.55 16.93
N GLU A 70 7.12 -10.37 17.50
CA GLU A 70 7.88 -9.90 18.66
C GLU A 70 7.40 -10.62 19.93
N ASP A 71 6.09 -10.61 20.15
CA ASP A 71 5.46 -11.25 21.29
C ASP A 71 5.28 -12.77 21.10
N LYS A 72 5.42 -13.25 19.85
CA LYS A 72 5.14 -14.64 19.45
C LYS A 72 3.73 -15.06 19.86
N GLU A 73 2.77 -14.21 19.55
CA GLU A 73 1.37 -14.43 19.85
C GLU A 73 0.55 -14.50 18.56
N TYR A 74 -0.54 -15.26 18.58
CA TYR A 74 -1.50 -15.28 17.48
C TYR A 74 -2.95 -15.28 17.99
N TRP A 75 -3.84 -14.72 17.19
CA TRP A 75 -5.28 -14.71 17.46
C TRP A 75 -6.06 -14.97 16.17
N LEU A 76 -7.34 -15.29 16.32
CA LEU A 76 -8.24 -15.57 15.22
C LEU A 76 -9.25 -14.43 15.13
N GLU A 77 -9.24 -13.71 14.02
CA GLU A 77 -10.19 -12.64 13.75
C GLU A 77 -11.31 -13.16 12.85
N SER A 78 -12.56 -12.84 13.19
CA SER A 78 -13.69 -13.18 12.35
C SER A 78 -13.69 -12.33 11.07
N PRO A 79 -14.17 -12.86 9.94
CA PRO A 79 -14.27 -12.08 8.71
C PRO A 79 -15.16 -10.85 8.89
N GLU A 80 -16.24 -10.98 9.68
CA GLU A 80 -17.15 -9.87 9.96
C GLU A 80 -16.46 -8.67 10.61
N ASN A 81 -15.50 -8.93 11.53
CA ASN A 81 -14.71 -7.91 12.21
C ASN A 81 -13.61 -7.36 11.27
N TYR A 82 -12.88 -8.23 10.57
CA TYR A 82 -11.81 -7.83 9.67
C TYR A 82 -12.30 -6.90 8.54
N PHE A 83 -13.44 -7.24 7.94
CA PHE A 83 -14.10 -6.46 6.87
C PHE A 83 -15.12 -5.47 7.42
N LYS A 84 -15.14 -5.20 8.74
CA LYS A 84 -15.91 -4.08 9.26
C LYS A 84 -15.26 -2.79 8.77
N GLU A 85 -16.06 -1.88 8.22
CA GLU A 85 -15.59 -0.51 7.98
C GLU A 85 -15.15 0.09 9.32
N PRO A 86 -14.00 0.76 9.37
CA PRO A 86 -13.60 1.46 10.58
C PRO A 86 -14.70 2.49 10.90
N ASP A 87 -15.25 2.42 12.12
CA ASP A 87 -15.96 3.57 12.67
C ASP A 87 -14.95 4.72 12.59
N THR A 88 -15.34 5.88 12.02
CA THR A 88 -14.50 7.05 11.67
C THR A 88 -13.77 7.71 12.86
N SER A 89 -13.65 6.98 13.97
CA SER A 89 -13.00 7.31 15.23
C SER A 89 -12.00 6.24 15.71
N SER A 90 -11.62 5.25 14.89
CA SER A 90 -10.75 4.13 15.33
C SER A 90 -9.46 3.96 14.52
N GLU A 91 -8.33 3.89 15.24
CA GLU A 91 -6.91 3.90 14.81
C GLU A 91 -6.43 2.64 14.05
N GLY A 92 -7.29 1.95 13.30
CA GLY A 92 -7.04 0.55 12.90
C GLY A 92 -6.60 0.26 11.46
N LYS A 93 -6.79 1.18 10.50
CA LYS A 93 -6.36 0.98 9.11
C LYS A 93 -5.71 2.26 8.61
N LYS A 94 -4.46 2.16 8.15
CA LYS A 94 -3.70 3.28 7.54
C LYS A 94 -4.25 3.56 6.13
N SER A 95 -5.52 3.91 5.99
CA SER A 95 -6.03 4.52 4.77
C SER A 95 -5.57 5.98 4.78
N PHE A 96 -4.48 6.27 4.09
CA PHE A 96 -4.03 7.64 3.87
C PHE A 96 -4.92 8.26 2.78
N SER A 97 -6.05 8.85 3.19
CA SER A 97 -6.84 9.70 2.30
C SER A 97 -6.19 11.08 2.24
N PHE A 98 -5.65 11.44 1.08
CA PHE A 98 -5.17 12.79 0.82
C PHE A 98 -6.28 13.56 0.10
N SER A 99 -6.98 14.43 0.81
CA SER A 99 -7.85 15.41 0.16
C SER A 99 -6.99 16.56 -0.35
N PHE A 100 -6.81 16.65 -1.67
CA PHE A 100 -6.22 17.82 -2.30
C PHE A 100 -7.35 18.62 -2.97
N GLY A 101 -7.72 19.74 -2.34
CA GLY A 101 -8.71 20.69 -2.85
C GLY A 101 -10.15 20.40 -2.41
N SER A 102 -10.57 21.05 -1.32
CA SER A 102 -11.93 21.58 -1.15
C SER A 102 -12.04 22.29 0.20
N ASP A 103 -11.44 23.48 0.31
CA ASP A 103 -12.01 24.51 1.19
C ASP A 103 -12.65 25.54 0.26
N GLU A 104 -13.97 25.70 0.36
CA GLU A 104 -14.81 26.56 -0.50
C GLU A 104 -14.59 28.07 -0.25
N GLU A 105 -13.41 28.48 0.18
CA GLU A 105 -13.10 29.89 0.47
C GLU A 105 -11.74 30.28 -0.13
N ASP A 106 -11.81 30.80 -1.36
CA ASP A 106 -10.82 31.57 -2.14
C ASP A 106 -10.09 30.91 -3.34
N GLU A 107 -10.31 31.58 -4.48
CA GLU A 107 -9.66 31.56 -5.81
C GLU A 107 -10.14 30.60 -6.92
N ASP A 108 -10.79 31.23 -7.92
CA ASP A 108 -11.33 30.80 -9.22
C ASP A 108 -10.37 30.05 -10.19
N SER A 109 -9.26 29.48 -9.74
CA SER A 109 -8.26 28.84 -10.62
C SER A 109 -8.18 27.33 -10.39
N PRO A 110 -8.56 26.49 -11.36
CA PRO A 110 -8.38 25.05 -11.24
C PRO A 110 -6.89 24.70 -11.08
N PRO A 111 -6.56 23.60 -10.37
CA PRO A 111 -5.18 23.21 -10.15
C PRO A 111 -4.47 22.99 -11.47
N LYS A 112 -3.23 23.46 -11.57
CA LYS A 112 -2.40 23.27 -12.76
C LYS A 112 -1.71 21.91 -12.67
N ILE A 113 -1.91 21.06 -13.67
CA ILE A 113 -1.28 19.74 -13.72
C ILE A 113 -0.29 19.67 -14.88
N GLU A 114 0.94 19.29 -14.58
CA GLU A 114 1.98 19.05 -15.58
C GLU A 114 2.55 17.64 -15.43
N ARG A 115 2.86 16.99 -16.55
CA ARG A 115 3.54 15.70 -16.55
C ARG A 115 4.69 15.73 -17.53
N THR A 116 5.85 15.24 -17.09
CA THR A 116 7.06 15.12 -17.88
C THR A 116 7.71 13.75 -17.70
N GLY A 117 8.64 13.38 -18.60
CA GLY A 117 9.33 12.09 -18.57
C GLY A 117 8.84 11.11 -19.62
N GLY A 118 9.14 9.82 -19.42
CA GLY A 118 8.76 8.73 -20.34
C GLY A 118 9.73 8.43 -21.48
N ASP A 119 10.74 9.27 -21.68
CA ASP A 119 11.66 9.17 -22.83
C ASP A 119 12.81 8.16 -22.61
N ALA A 120 13.28 8.04 -21.37
CA ALA A 120 14.41 7.18 -21.02
C ALA A 120 13.95 5.90 -20.32
N VAL A 121 14.58 4.78 -20.71
CA VAL A 121 14.40 3.49 -20.02
C VAL A 121 15.50 3.35 -18.97
N GLU A 122 15.07 3.10 -17.74
CA GLU A 122 15.92 2.82 -16.59
C GLU A 122 15.73 1.35 -16.16
N VAL A 123 16.71 0.80 -15.43
CA VAL A 123 16.58 -0.53 -14.83
C VAL A 123 16.59 -0.39 -13.31
N LEU A 124 15.47 -0.75 -12.68
CA LEU A 124 15.27 -0.71 -11.23
C LEU A 124 14.93 -2.11 -10.75
N HIS A 125 15.73 -2.72 -9.87
CA HIS A 125 15.52 -4.09 -9.35
C HIS A 125 15.26 -5.16 -10.42
N GLY A 126 15.80 -4.97 -11.63
CA GLY A 126 15.57 -5.86 -12.78
C GLY A 126 14.34 -5.52 -13.63
N PHE A 127 13.48 -4.60 -13.19
CA PHE A 127 12.40 -4.03 -13.97
C PHE A 127 12.93 -3.01 -14.98
N ARG A 128 12.42 -3.05 -16.22
CA ARG A 128 12.71 -2.03 -17.23
C ARG A 128 11.62 -0.97 -17.14
N THR A 129 11.97 0.18 -16.60
CA THR A 129 11.02 1.22 -16.20
C THR A 129 11.17 2.47 -17.05
N LYS A 130 10.11 3.27 -17.13
CA LYS A 130 10.18 4.67 -17.56
C LYS A 130 9.80 5.56 -16.39
N LYS A 131 10.64 6.56 -16.10
CA LYS A 131 10.34 7.55 -15.07
C LYS A 131 9.39 8.61 -15.61
N TRP A 132 8.34 8.88 -14.86
CA TRP A 132 7.39 9.97 -15.06
C TRP A 132 7.40 10.87 -13.83
N ILE A 133 7.23 12.17 -14.05
CA ILE A 133 7.07 13.16 -12.99
C ILE A 133 5.76 13.88 -13.26
N THR A 134 4.82 13.77 -12.32
CA THR A 134 3.54 14.49 -12.36
C THR A 134 3.54 15.52 -11.25
N THR A 135 3.34 16.79 -11.60
CA THR A 135 3.26 17.92 -10.67
C THR A 135 1.87 18.51 -10.71
N VAL A 136 1.26 18.70 -9.55
CA VAL A 136 -0.02 19.39 -9.37
C VAL A 136 0.23 20.62 -8.50
N THR A 137 -0.08 21.81 -9.02
CA THR A 137 0.10 23.08 -8.32
C THR A 137 -1.25 23.73 -8.08
N SER A 138 -1.51 24.16 -6.84
CA SER A 138 -2.69 24.93 -6.43
C SER A 138 -2.27 26.12 -5.57
N SER A 139 -3.24 26.93 -5.14
CA SER A 139 -3.07 27.97 -4.11
C SER A 139 -2.51 27.40 -2.80
N ASP A 140 -2.92 26.18 -2.44
CA ASP A 140 -2.56 25.53 -1.17
C ASP A 140 -1.14 24.92 -1.16
N GLY A 141 -0.51 24.75 -2.34
CA GLY A 141 0.82 24.16 -2.43
C GLY A 141 1.08 23.39 -3.72
N GLU A 142 2.16 22.61 -3.69
CA GLU A 142 2.62 21.79 -4.79
C GLU A 142 2.76 20.32 -4.38
N LEU A 143 2.12 19.45 -5.16
CA LEU A 143 2.25 18.02 -5.07
C LEU A 143 3.13 17.51 -6.22
N VAL A 144 4.17 16.74 -5.89
CA VAL A 144 5.06 16.10 -6.87
C VAL A 144 5.05 14.59 -6.69
N LEU A 145 4.74 13.90 -7.78
CA LEU A 145 4.80 12.44 -7.90
C LEU A 145 5.91 12.05 -8.88
N GLU A 146 6.88 11.28 -8.42
CA GLU A 146 7.86 10.61 -9.27
C GLU A 146 7.53 9.13 -9.35
N GLU A 147 7.23 8.61 -10.54
CA GLU A 147 6.75 7.25 -10.72
C GLU A 147 7.58 6.50 -11.77
N TRP A 148 7.97 5.26 -11.45
CA TRP A 148 8.69 4.37 -12.36
C TRP A 148 7.75 3.29 -12.87
N PHE A 149 7.28 3.46 -14.09
CA PHE A 149 6.27 2.59 -14.69
C PHE A 149 6.88 1.48 -15.53
N VAL A 150 6.28 0.30 -15.44
CA VAL A 150 6.50 -0.86 -16.31
C VAL A 150 5.22 -1.12 -17.09
N ASP A 151 5.33 -1.33 -18.41
CA ASP A 151 4.18 -1.52 -19.30
C ASP A 151 3.26 -2.69 -18.87
N LYS A 152 3.83 -3.77 -18.32
CA LYS A 152 3.11 -4.96 -17.85
C LYS A 152 3.80 -5.61 -16.66
N LEU A 153 3.03 -6.03 -15.68
CA LEU A 153 3.55 -6.71 -14.49
C LEU A 153 2.70 -7.93 -14.13
N PRO A 154 2.70 -8.99 -14.97
CA PRO A 154 1.72 -10.08 -14.89
C PRO A 154 1.75 -10.89 -13.58
N LEU A 155 2.88 -10.90 -12.88
CA LEU A 155 2.96 -11.54 -11.56
C LEU A 155 2.27 -10.71 -10.48
N LEU A 156 2.32 -9.38 -10.57
CA LEU A 156 1.58 -8.50 -9.69
C LEU A 156 0.07 -8.67 -9.94
N ASP A 157 -0.36 -8.61 -11.22
CA ASP A 157 -1.76 -8.87 -11.63
C ASP A 157 -2.28 -10.19 -11.09
N LEU A 158 -1.48 -11.26 -11.21
CA LEU A 158 -1.84 -12.57 -10.71
C LEU A 158 -1.96 -12.57 -9.17
N SER A 159 -1.03 -11.93 -8.47
CA SER A 159 -1.08 -11.84 -7.01
C SER A 159 -2.31 -11.10 -6.51
N GLU A 160 -2.64 -9.96 -7.12
CA GLU A 160 -3.82 -9.17 -6.78
C GLU A 160 -5.11 -9.95 -7.05
N SER A 161 -5.18 -10.67 -8.17
CA SER A 161 -6.32 -11.52 -8.49
C SER A 161 -6.50 -12.63 -7.44
N LEU A 162 -5.41 -13.30 -7.03
CA LEU A 162 -5.47 -14.36 -6.03
C LEU A 162 -5.86 -13.84 -4.64
N GLU A 163 -5.34 -12.68 -4.26
CA GLU A 163 -5.70 -11.98 -3.03
C GLU A 163 -7.19 -11.59 -3.01
N ARG A 164 -7.69 -11.02 -4.12
CA ARG A 164 -9.08 -10.66 -4.26
C ARG A 164 -9.99 -11.88 -4.17
N ASP A 165 -9.64 -12.98 -4.84
CA ASP A 165 -10.39 -14.22 -4.83
C ASP A 165 -10.56 -14.78 -3.41
N ILE A 166 -9.50 -14.77 -2.59
CA ILE A 166 -9.61 -15.26 -1.21
C ILE A 166 -10.40 -14.29 -0.33
N LYS A 167 -10.14 -12.98 -0.41
CA LYS A 167 -10.88 -11.99 0.39
C LYS A 167 -12.39 -12.00 0.06
N ILE A 168 -12.79 -12.20 -1.20
CA ILE A 168 -14.21 -12.40 -1.58
C ILE A 168 -14.82 -13.63 -0.92
N LYS A 169 -14.06 -14.73 -0.78
CA LYS A 169 -14.56 -15.95 -0.10
C LYS A 169 -14.80 -15.73 1.39
N PHE A 170 -13.96 -14.90 2.02
CA PHE A 170 -14.15 -14.50 3.42
C PHE A 170 -15.24 -13.43 3.59
N ASN A 171 -15.55 -12.65 2.54
CA ASN A 171 -16.54 -11.57 2.57
C ASN A 171 -17.53 -11.63 1.37
N PRO A 172 -18.34 -12.70 1.24
CA PRO A 172 -19.16 -12.93 0.04
C PRO A 172 -20.35 -11.97 -0.10
N SER A 173 -20.68 -11.21 0.94
CA SER A 173 -21.93 -10.45 1.04
C SER A 173 -21.77 -8.93 1.23
N ARG A 174 -20.55 -8.37 1.16
CA ARG A 174 -20.31 -6.91 1.30
C ARG A 174 -19.63 -6.32 0.07
N GLU A 175 -19.79 -5.01 -0.12
CA GLU A 175 -19.21 -4.22 -1.22
C GLU A 175 -17.68 -4.09 -1.11
N ALA A 176 -17.05 -3.80 -2.26
CA ALA A 176 -15.62 -3.55 -2.53
C ALA A 176 -14.61 -4.23 -1.59
N VAL A 177 -14.10 -5.39 -2.00
CA VAL A 177 -12.87 -5.95 -1.45
C VAL A 177 -11.68 -5.20 -2.04
N GLU A 178 -11.08 -4.32 -1.26
CA GLU A 178 -9.79 -3.71 -1.58
C GLU A 178 -8.65 -4.71 -1.34
N THR A 179 -7.71 -4.73 -2.29
CA THR A 179 -6.41 -5.36 -2.07
C THR A 179 -5.58 -4.47 -1.15
N ASP A 180 -4.57 -5.02 -0.47
CA ASP A 180 -3.65 -4.28 0.44
C ASP A 180 -2.63 -3.41 -0.34
N GLN A 181 -3.13 -2.79 -1.40
CA GLN A 181 -2.55 -1.77 -2.26
C GLN A 181 -2.06 -0.55 -1.49
N PHE A 182 -0.76 -0.42 -1.20
CA PHE A 182 -0.18 0.91 -0.96
C PHE A 182 -0.01 1.66 -2.29
N GLU A 183 -1.11 1.88 -3.02
CA GLU A 183 -1.06 2.59 -4.30
C GLU A 183 -1.19 4.09 -4.08
N PHE A 184 -0.06 4.79 -4.21
CA PHE A 184 -0.03 6.23 -4.43
C PHE A 184 0.38 6.42 -5.89
N SER A 185 -0.59 6.64 -6.79
CA SER A 185 -0.31 6.89 -8.20
C SER A 185 -0.97 8.17 -8.68
N SER A 186 -0.33 8.85 -9.64
CA SER A 186 -0.95 9.98 -10.33
C SER A 186 -2.22 9.58 -11.08
N ASN A 187 -2.41 8.29 -11.38
CA ASN A 187 -3.64 7.78 -11.97
C ASN A 187 -4.85 7.94 -11.05
N LEU A 188 -4.68 7.77 -9.73
CA LEU A 188 -5.74 7.97 -8.74
C LEU A 188 -6.14 9.45 -8.69
N LEU A 189 -5.15 10.35 -8.65
CA LEU A 189 -5.40 11.80 -8.69
C LEU A 189 -6.09 12.23 -9.98
N ILE A 190 -5.68 11.69 -11.13
CA ILE A 190 -6.32 12.01 -12.41
C ILE A 190 -7.77 11.53 -12.43
N ALA A 191 -8.06 10.37 -11.86
CA ALA A 191 -9.43 9.87 -11.78
C ALA A 191 -10.32 10.76 -10.90
N GLU A 192 -9.78 11.32 -9.81
CA GLU A 192 -10.49 12.27 -8.95
C GLU A 192 -10.69 13.63 -9.63
N LEU A 193 -9.69 14.08 -10.39
CA LEU A 193 -9.67 15.36 -11.11
C LEU A 193 -10.24 15.26 -12.54
N ASP A 194 -10.95 14.18 -12.91
CA ASP A 194 -11.33 13.84 -14.30
C ASP A 194 -12.01 14.99 -15.07
N SER A 195 -12.73 15.89 -14.38
CA SER A 195 -13.35 17.08 -14.99
C SER A 195 -12.44 18.31 -15.14
N LEU A 196 -11.27 18.31 -14.49
CA LEU A 196 -10.33 19.43 -14.38
C LEU A 196 -9.03 19.20 -15.16
N THR A 197 -8.85 18.03 -15.78
CA THR A 197 -7.64 17.70 -16.54
C THR A 197 -7.91 17.00 -17.86
N THR A 198 -6.96 17.10 -18.79
CA THR A 198 -6.95 16.35 -20.06
C THR A 198 -5.86 15.26 -20.09
N LEU A 199 -5.10 15.14 -19.00
CA LEU A 199 -4.06 14.12 -18.85
C LEU A 199 -4.71 12.73 -18.78
N LYS A 200 -4.23 11.83 -19.63
CA LYS A 200 -4.62 10.42 -19.57
C LYS A 200 -3.86 9.71 -18.45
N PRO A 201 -4.47 8.70 -17.80
CA PRO A 201 -3.74 7.78 -16.93
C PRO A 201 -2.56 7.13 -17.65
N LEU A 202 -1.47 6.89 -16.91
CA LEU A 202 -0.34 6.10 -17.36
C LEU A 202 -0.75 4.63 -17.44
N GLU A 203 -0.43 3.97 -18.56
CA GLU A 203 -0.65 2.53 -18.70
C GLU A 203 0.44 1.74 -17.97
N GLY A 204 0.07 0.56 -17.46
CA GLY A 204 0.98 -0.35 -16.76
C GLY A 204 0.95 -0.16 -15.25
N HIS A 205 2.05 -0.51 -14.58
CA HIS A 205 2.15 -0.48 -13.11
C HIS A 205 3.37 0.32 -12.67
N SER A 206 3.20 1.12 -11.61
CA SER A 206 4.32 1.72 -10.91
C SER A 206 5.00 0.65 -10.04
N VAL A 207 6.30 0.44 -10.24
CA VAL A 207 7.13 -0.39 -9.35
C VAL A 207 7.83 0.44 -8.28
N LYS A 208 7.80 1.76 -8.42
CA LYS A 208 8.31 2.72 -7.44
C LYS A 208 7.59 4.04 -7.62
N THR A 209 7.09 4.60 -6.52
CA THR A 209 6.54 5.95 -6.50
C THR A 209 7.16 6.73 -5.35
N ASN A 210 7.60 7.96 -5.60
CA ASN A 210 7.84 8.95 -4.56
C ASN A 210 6.75 10.02 -4.62
N PHE A 211 6.27 10.43 -3.46
CA PHE A 211 5.26 11.44 -3.25
C PHE A 211 5.86 12.54 -2.37
N PHE A 212 5.73 13.79 -2.79
CA PHE A 212 6.21 14.95 -2.05
C PHE A 212 5.14 16.04 -2.03
N MET A 213 4.81 16.54 -0.84
CA MET A 213 3.92 17.68 -0.66
C MET A 213 4.72 18.88 -0.15
N TYR A 214 4.64 19.98 -0.88
CA TYR A 214 5.28 21.25 -0.56
C TYR A 214 4.23 22.32 -0.28
N GLU A 215 4.46 23.13 0.75
CA GLU A 215 3.70 24.35 1.02
C GLU A 215 4.70 25.50 1.22
N ASN A 216 4.56 26.60 0.48
CA ASN A 216 5.50 27.73 0.52
C ASN A 216 6.98 27.30 0.35
N ASP A 217 7.25 26.42 -0.62
CA ASP A 217 8.56 25.82 -0.91
C ASP A 217 9.16 24.92 0.21
N ASP A 218 8.45 24.69 1.31
CA ASP A 218 8.85 23.78 2.37
C ASP A 218 8.23 22.39 2.19
N LEU A 219 9.05 21.34 2.19
CA LEU A 219 8.57 19.95 2.21
C LEU A 219 7.82 19.66 3.52
N LYS A 220 6.51 19.42 3.43
CA LYS A 220 5.67 19.10 4.59
C LYS A 220 5.52 17.61 4.83
N PHE A 221 5.49 16.84 3.75
CA PHE A 221 5.29 15.40 3.81
C PHE A 221 5.97 14.73 2.64
N SER A 222 6.54 13.55 2.90
CA SER A 222 6.99 12.66 1.84
C SER A 222 6.58 11.22 2.11
N ALA A 223 6.22 10.52 1.04
CA ALA A 223 6.01 9.08 1.05
C ALA A 223 6.70 8.44 -0.14
N GLY A 224 7.06 7.17 -0.03
CA GLY A 224 7.71 6.44 -1.10
C GLY A 224 7.36 4.97 -1.03
N TYR A 225 6.88 4.41 -2.13
CA TYR A 225 6.58 3.00 -2.31
C TYR A 225 7.59 2.40 -3.29
N GLU A 226 8.05 1.17 -3.05
CA GLU A 226 8.99 0.49 -3.94
C GLU A 226 8.85 -1.04 -3.85
N ILE A 227 8.64 -1.70 -5.00
CA ILE A 227 8.72 -3.16 -5.15
C ILE A 227 10.18 -3.54 -5.31
N LEU A 228 10.71 -4.29 -4.34
CA LEU A 228 12.09 -4.76 -4.32
C LEU A 228 12.22 -6.10 -5.04
N GLU A 229 11.29 -7.01 -4.83
CA GLU A 229 11.29 -8.34 -5.42
C GLU A 229 9.89 -8.75 -5.87
N LEU A 230 9.79 -9.38 -7.06
CA LEU A 230 8.56 -9.97 -7.57
C LEU A 230 8.88 -11.23 -8.37
N TYR A 231 8.52 -12.39 -7.84
CA TYR A 231 8.87 -13.68 -8.44
C TYR A 231 7.90 -14.78 -8.02
N THR A 232 8.06 -15.96 -8.62
CA THR A 232 7.28 -17.16 -8.29
C THR A 232 8.15 -18.23 -7.67
N VAL A 233 7.55 -19.02 -6.79
CA VAL A 233 8.16 -20.22 -6.20
C VAL A 233 7.17 -21.39 -6.24
N PRO A 234 7.64 -22.65 -6.13
CA PRO A 234 6.77 -23.79 -5.92
C PRO A 234 5.85 -23.55 -4.71
N PHE A 235 4.64 -24.10 -4.76
CA PHE A 235 3.73 -23.97 -3.63
C PHE A 235 4.28 -24.73 -2.42
N ASP A 236 4.29 -24.08 -1.26
CA ASP A 236 4.71 -24.64 0.00
C ASP A 236 3.67 -24.29 1.08
N ALA A 237 2.91 -25.30 1.52
CA ALA A 237 1.88 -25.13 2.53
C ALA A 237 2.46 -24.64 3.88
N SER A 238 3.72 -24.94 4.19
CA SER A 238 4.34 -24.50 5.44
C SER A 238 4.51 -22.97 5.50
N SER A 239 4.55 -22.30 4.34
CA SER A 239 4.54 -20.83 4.25
C SER A 239 3.26 -20.20 4.82
N PHE A 240 2.18 -20.96 5.00
CA PHE A 240 0.89 -20.49 5.51
C PHE A 240 0.57 -21.09 6.90
N THR A 241 1.61 -21.34 7.69
CA THR A 241 1.49 -21.84 9.06
C THR A 241 2.24 -20.94 10.03
N ILE A 242 1.77 -20.91 11.28
CA ILE A 242 2.48 -20.26 12.38
C ILE A 242 3.34 -21.28 13.11
N PRO A 243 4.59 -20.94 13.47
CA PRO A 243 5.46 -21.81 14.24
C PRO A 243 4.85 -22.25 15.59
N GLU A 244 5.21 -23.45 16.05
CA GLU A 244 4.64 -24.05 17.27
C GLU A 244 4.96 -23.25 18.55
N GLU A 245 6.00 -22.43 18.54
CA GLU A 245 6.38 -21.58 19.67
C GLU A 245 5.42 -20.41 19.91
N TYR A 246 4.48 -20.14 19.00
CA TYR A 246 3.53 -19.04 19.17
C TYR A 246 2.39 -19.43 20.11
N SER A 247 2.03 -18.52 21.00
CA SER A 247 0.93 -18.72 21.95
C SER A 247 -0.37 -18.11 21.44
N ARG A 248 -1.48 -18.85 21.54
CA ARG A 248 -2.79 -18.32 21.21
C ARG A 248 -3.26 -17.34 22.28
N VAL A 249 -3.67 -16.15 21.86
CA VAL A 249 -4.33 -15.16 22.71
C VAL A 249 -5.75 -14.87 22.21
N ASN A 250 -6.59 -14.37 23.11
CA ASN A 250 -7.90 -13.84 22.75
C ASN A 250 -7.79 -12.32 22.81
N LYS A 251 -7.91 -11.65 21.66
CA LYS A 251 -8.08 -10.20 21.58
C LYS A 251 -9.57 -9.94 21.38
N ASP A 252 -10.18 -9.24 22.34
CA ASP A 252 -11.59 -8.81 22.30
C ASP A 252 -11.80 -7.72 21.24
#